data_AF-A0A844X704-F1
#
_entry.id   AF-A0A844X704-F1
#
_cell.length_a   1.000
_cell.length_b   1.000
_cell.length_c   1.000
_cell.angle_alpha   90.00
_cell.angle_beta   90.00
_cell.angle_gamma   90.00
#
_symmetry.space_group_name_H-M   'P 1'
#
loop_
_entity.id
_entity.type
_entity.pdbx_description
1 polymer ?
#
loop_
_entity_poly.entity_id
_entity_poly.type
_entity_poly.pdbx_seq_one_letter_code
_entity_poly.pdbx_strand_id
1 'polypeptide(L)'
;MKKLILSIVLLGLSSVAMADLSQSCKTYFNKIDNLIKLVPQNEASEQQIDSLKQQLELQKKQFSLMSIEMQESSCKKGIELYTQIERLVFKK
;
A
#
# COMPACT_ATOMS: atom_id res chain seq x y z
N MET A 1 9.81 38.50 -5.27
CA MET A 1 10.53 37.37 -4.63
C MET A 1 10.06 37.21 -3.20
N LYS A 2 9.32 36.15 -2.88
CA LYS A 2 9.03 35.72 -1.50
C LYS A 2 9.23 34.21 -1.46
N LYS A 3 10.32 33.79 -0.80
CA LYS A 3 10.72 32.39 -0.63
C LYS A 3 9.73 31.76 0.35
N LEU A 4 8.79 30.96 -0.15
CA LEU A 4 7.96 30.12 0.71
C LEU A 4 8.81 28.92 1.10
N ILE A 5 9.33 28.96 2.33
CA ILE A 5 10.00 27.84 2.96
C ILE A 5 8.92 26.80 3.25
N LEU A 6 8.82 25.80 2.38
CA LEU A 6 8.06 24.58 2.59
C LEU A 6 8.82 23.74 3.61
N SER A 7 8.64 24.07 4.89
CA SER A 7 9.08 23.22 6.00
C SER A 7 8.16 21.99 6.03
N ILE A 8 8.51 20.97 5.25
CA ILE A 8 7.97 19.63 5.40
C ILE A 8 8.51 19.12 6.73
N VAL A 9 7.67 19.19 7.76
CA VAL A 9 7.88 18.48 9.01
C VAL A 9 7.92 17.00 8.66
N LEU A 10 9.12 16.44 8.63
CA LEU A 10 9.38 15.02 8.50
C LEU A 10 8.88 14.34 9.78
N LEU A 11 7.58 14.07 9.87
CA LEU A 11 7.04 13.21 10.91
C LEU A 11 7.70 11.84 10.73
N GLY A 12 8.52 11.46 11.71
CA GLY A 12 9.23 10.20 11.73
C GLY A 12 8.30 9.07 11.32
N LEU A 13 8.67 8.39 10.25
CA LEU A 13 8.02 7.17 9.77
C LEU A 13 8.29 6.07 10.80
N SER A 14 7.54 6.08 11.90
CA SER A 14 7.34 4.88 12.68
C SER A 14 6.71 3.85 11.75
N SER A 15 7.47 2.80 11.45
CA SER A 15 7.01 1.66 10.67
C SER A 15 5.80 1.05 11.36
N VAL A 16 4.71 0.91 10.62
CA VAL A 16 3.48 0.34 11.15
C VAL A 16 3.68 -1.16 11.15
N ALA A 17 3.63 -1.79 12.32
CA ALA A 17 3.69 -3.24 12.35
C ALA A 17 2.43 -3.78 11.68
N MET A 18 2.58 -4.76 10.79
CA MET A 18 1.41 -5.44 10.20
C MET A 18 0.50 -6.06 11.26
N ALA A 19 1.01 -6.27 12.49
CA ALA A 19 0.25 -6.75 13.64
C ALA A 19 -0.99 -5.90 13.96
N ASP A 20 -0.92 -4.57 13.76
CA ASP A 20 -1.98 -3.60 14.10
C ASP A 20 -3.13 -3.56 13.09
N LEU A 21 -3.03 -4.34 12.01
CA LEU A 21 -4.04 -4.42 10.97
C LEU A 21 -4.99 -5.61 11.15
N SER A 22 -6.21 -5.45 10.66
CA SER A 22 -7.18 -6.55 10.52
C SER A 22 -6.65 -7.68 9.63
N GLN A 23 -7.29 -8.85 9.72
CA GLN A 23 -6.82 -10.03 8.99
C GLN A 23 -7.00 -9.87 7.48
N SER A 24 -8.10 -9.27 7.04
CA SER A 24 -8.29 -8.96 5.62
C SER A 24 -7.31 -7.89 5.14
N CYS A 25 -6.95 -6.89 5.94
CA CYS A 25 -5.93 -5.91 5.54
C CYS A 25 -4.54 -6.51 5.39
N LYS A 26 -4.13 -7.40 6.32
CA LYS A 26 -2.89 -8.18 6.16
C LYS A 26 -2.87 -8.93 4.84
N THR A 27 -3.97 -9.58 4.50
CA THR A 27 -4.13 -10.34 3.25
C THR A 27 -4.08 -9.42 2.02
N TYR A 28 -4.81 -8.30 2.05
CA TYR A 28 -4.85 -7.32 0.96
C TYR A 28 -3.45 -6.76 0.67
N PHE A 29 -2.78 -6.22 1.69
CA PHE A 29 -1.48 -5.59 1.51
C PHE A 29 -0.39 -6.59 1.09
N ASN A 30 -0.48 -7.86 1.52
CA ASN A 30 0.40 -8.92 1.02
C ASN A 30 0.20 -9.19 -0.48
N LYS A 31 -1.05 -9.17 -0.96
CA LYS A 31 -1.34 -9.32 -2.41
C LYS A 31 -0.73 -8.18 -3.21
N ILE A 32 -0.87 -6.94 -2.73
CA ILE A 32 -0.26 -5.78 -3.39
C ILE A 32 1.27 -5.86 -3.35
N ASP A 33 1.87 -6.20 -2.21
CA ASP A 33 3.33 -6.35 -2.09
C ASP A 33 3.88 -7.41 -3.06
N ASN A 34 3.17 -8.54 -3.20
CA ASN A 34 3.52 -9.57 -4.18
C ASN A 34 3.39 -9.07 -5.62
N LEU A 35 2.36 -8.29 -5.94
CA LEU A 35 2.22 -7.69 -7.26
C LEU A 35 3.40 -6.77 -7.60
N ILE A 36 3.84 -5.93 -6.64
CA ILE A 36 5.01 -5.06 -6.81
C ILE A 36 6.26 -5.88 -7.10
N LYS A 37 6.44 -7.02 -6.42
CA LYS A 37 7.58 -7.93 -6.63
C LYS A 37 7.56 -8.62 -8.00
N LEU A 38 6.39 -8.73 -8.62
CA LEU A 38 6.25 -9.33 -9.96
C LEU A 38 6.51 -8.35 -11.09
N VAL A 39 6.60 -7.03 -10.81
CA VAL A 39 6.97 -6.04 -11.81
C VAL A 39 8.43 -6.28 -12.21
N PRO A 40 8.70 -6.65 -13.47
CA PRO A 40 10.06 -6.95 -13.88
C PRO A 40 10.88 -5.65 -13.97
N GLN A 41 12.16 -5.73 -13.60
CA GLN A 41 13.03 -4.54 -13.44
C GLN A 41 13.28 -3.77 -14.74
N ASN A 42 12.97 -4.35 -15.89
CA ASN A 42 13.03 -3.69 -17.20
C ASN A 42 11.77 -2.86 -17.51
N GLU A 43 10.67 -3.04 -16.79
CA GLU A 43 9.40 -2.32 -16.98
C GLU A 43 9.23 -1.13 -16.03
N ALA A 44 9.90 -1.14 -14.87
CA ALA A 44 9.92 -0.04 -13.92
C ALA A 44 11.30 0.10 -13.27
N SER A 45 11.76 1.34 -13.09
CA SER A 45 13.04 1.60 -12.42
C SER A 45 12.94 1.28 -10.92
N GLU A 46 14.08 0.97 -10.29
CA GLU A 46 14.14 0.71 -8.84
C GLU A 46 13.53 1.87 -8.03
N GLN A 47 13.76 3.11 -8.46
CA GLN A 47 13.18 4.30 -7.82
C GLN A 47 11.65 4.34 -7.90
N GLN A 48 11.05 3.84 -8.99
CA GLN A 48 9.59 3.74 -9.12
C GLN A 48 9.03 2.63 -8.22
N ILE A 49 9.72 1.49 -8.15
CA ILE A 49 9.36 0.38 -7.25
C ILE A 49 9.43 0.83 -5.78
N ASP A 50 10.49 1.55 -5.41
CA ASP A 50 10.66 2.05 -4.05
C ASP A 50 9.61 3.10 -3.67
N SER A 51 9.26 4.00 -4.61
CA SER A 51 8.15 4.93 -4.41
C SER A 51 6.82 4.20 -4.17
N LEU A 52 6.57 3.12 -4.91
CA LEU A 52 5.35 2.32 -4.75
C LEU A 52 5.31 1.60 -3.39
N LYS A 53 6.45 1.06 -2.93
CA LYS A 53 6.58 0.48 -1.58
C LYS A 53 6.37 1.53 -0.49
N GLN A 54 6.95 2.72 -0.63
CA GLN A 54 6.75 3.81 0.33
C GLN A 54 5.27 4.22 0.42
N GLN A 55 4.59 4.33 -0.71
CA GLN A 55 3.15 4.61 -0.75
C GLN A 55 2.34 3.49 -0.09
N LEU A 56 2.75 2.23 -0.25
CA LEU A 56 2.10 1.10 0.40
C LEU A 56 2.22 1.17 1.93
N GLU A 57 3.40 1.51 2.44
CA GLU A 57 3.62 1.70 3.88
C GLU A 57 2.80 2.87 4.44
N LEU A 58 2.69 3.97 3.70
CA LEU A 58 1.81 5.09 4.07
C LEU A 58 0.34 4.67 4.14
N GLN A 59 -0.13 3.85 3.20
CA GLN A 59 -1.50 3.32 3.22
C GLN A 59 -1.72 2.38 4.42
N LYS A 60 -0.78 1.48 4.72
CA LYS A 60 -0.85 0.64 5.92
C LYS A 60 -1.00 1.50 7.19
N LYS A 61 -0.27 2.63 7.26
CA LYS A 61 -0.38 3.59 8.37
C LYS A 61 -1.74 4.26 8.45
N GLN A 62 -2.31 4.65 7.33
CA GLN A 62 -3.65 5.23 7.32
C GLN A 62 -4.70 4.22 7.80
N PHE A 63 -4.57 2.96 7.40
CA PHE A 63 -5.49 1.90 7.83
C PHE A 63 -5.32 1.54 9.30
N SER A 64 -4.11 1.53 9.85
CA SER A 64 -3.89 1.27 11.28
C SER A 64 -4.50 2.34 12.20
N LEU A 65 -4.80 3.53 11.66
CA LEU A 65 -5.50 4.60 12.38
C LEU A 65 -7.03 4.47 12.33
N MET A 66 -7.57 3.54 11.52
CA MET A 66 -9.01 3.27 11.42
C MET A 66 -9.44 2.21 12.43
N SER A 67 -10.75 2.13 12.71
CA SER A 67 -11.30 1.02 13.50
C SER A 67 -11.14 -0.32 12.77
N ILE A 68 -11.01 -1.42 13.54
CA ILE A 68 -10.88 -2.76 12.97
C ILE A 68 -12.05 -3.13 12.03
N GLU A 69 -13.26 -2.67 12.33
CA GLU A 69 -14.43 -2.89 11.47
C GLU A 69 -14.29 -2.17 10.12
N MET A 70 -13.88 -0.89 10.13
CA MET A 70 -13.64 -0.12 8.90
C MET A 70 -12.49 -0.72 8.08
N GLN A 71 -11.43 -1.16 8.76
CA GLN A 71 -10.32 -1.89 8.15
C GLN A 71 -10.83 -3.16 7.46
N GLU A 72 -11.57 -4.02 8.18
CA GLU A 72 -12.11 -5.27 7.65
C GLU A 72 -12.99 -5.06 6.41
N SER A 73 -13.95 -4.15 6.49
CA SER A 73 -14.86 -3.86 5.37
C SER A 73 -14.11 -3.34 4.13
N SER A 74 -13.21 -2.37 4.34
CA SER A 74 -12.45 -1.74 3.26
C SER A 74 -11.48 -2.71 2.58
N CYS A 75 -10.75 -3.50 3.36
CA CYS A 75 -9.77 -4.44 2.82
C CYS A 75 -10.41 -5.67 2.16
N LYS A 76 -11.57 -6.14 2.63
CA LYS A 76 -12.34 -7.16 1.90
C LYS A 76 -12.74 -6.67 0.51
N LYS A 77 -13.27 -5.45 0.41
CA LYS A 77 -13.61 -4.83 -0.88
C LYS A 77 -12.36 -4.68 -1.78
N GLY A 78 -11.23 -4.28 -1.20
CA GLY A 78 -9.95 -4.23 -1.91
C GLY A 78 -9.51 -5.59 -2.46
N ILE A 79 -9.64 -6.67 -1.67
CA ILE A 79 -9.33 -8.03 -2.10
C ILE A 79 -10.24 -8.48 -3.24
N GLU A 80 -11.54 -8.21 -3.17
CA GLU A 80 -12.49 -8.55 -4.23
C GLU A 80 -12.14 -7.88 -5.55
N LEU A 81 -11.83 -6.57 -5.51
CA LEU A 81 -11.39 -5.81 -6.67
C LEU A 81 -10.06 -6.34 -7.22
N TYR A 82 -9.09 -6.58 -6.34
CA TYR A 82 -7.81 -7.18 -6.73
C TYR A 82 -8.02 -8.52 -7.42
N THR A 83 -8.87 -9.39 -6.87
CA THR A 83 -9.16 -10.72 -7.43
C THR A 83 -9.89 -10.63 -8.78
N GLN A 84 -10.72 -9.60 -8.99
CA GLN A 84 -11.34 -9.34 -10.29
C GLN A 84 -10.29 -8.92 -11.32
N ILE A 85 -9.45 -7.94 -10.98
CA ILE A 85 -8.37 -7.47 -11.84
C ILE A 85 -7.41 -8.63 -12.14
N GLU A 86 -7.03 -9.41 -11.13
CA GLU A 86 -6.13 -10.54 -11.26
C GLU A 86 -6.67 -11.57 -12.28
N ARG A 87 -7.97 -11.88 -12.21
CA ARG A 87 -8.62 -12.77 -13.19
C ARG A 87 -8.70 -12.18 -14.59
N LEU A 88 -8.76 -10.85 -14.74
CA LEU A 88 -8.83 -10.20 -16.06
C LEU A 88 -7.45 -10.02 -16.69
N VAL A 89 -6.42 -9.78 -15.88
CA VAL A 89 -5.06 -9.46 -16.33
C VAL A 89 -4.18 -10.70 -16.42
N PHE A 90 -4.31 -11.65 -15.49
CA PHE A 90 -3.45 -12.84 -15.43
C PHE A 90 -4.11 -14.13 -15.94
N LYS A 91 -5.34 -14.07 -16.49
CA LYS A 91 -5.84 -15.16 -17.35
C LYS A 91 -5.05 -15.13 -18.66
N LYS A 92 -3.96 -15.88 -18.70
CA LYS A 92 -3.34 -16.39 -19.93
C LYS A 92 -3.60 -17.88 -20.02
#